data_AF-A0A160SYE4-F1
#
_entry.id   AF-A0A160SYE4-F1
#
_cell.length_a   1.000
_cell.length_b   1.000
_cell.length_c   1.000
_cell.angle_alpha   90.00
_cell.angle_beta   90.00
_cell.angle_gamma   90.00
#
_symmetry.space_group_name_H-M   'P 1'
#
loop_
_entity.id
_entity.type
_entity.pdbx_description
1 polymer ?
#
loop_
_entity_poly.entity_id
_entity_poly.type
_entity_poly.pdbx_seq_one_letter_code
_entity_poly.pdbx_strand_id
1 'polypeptide(L)'
;MMSSDFTDRHLIFIVSQPRAGSTLLQSLLAGCEGVHTTAEPWLMLHPLYARRETGHTADYDATLAARALDDFLGQLKEGAAAYDAAVRAMALELYGRACRQAGQAIFLDKTPRYYKILPELSRVFPAARIVILLRNPAAVFSSILRTWVDGAWPRFDTFRDDLLAAPGLLTDHVARGGDQTIAVHYEALVQAPEETLRSLCDRLDLPYHPRLLAYGDRPLPAGRYGDPTGIRQHNQPTATGLDNWREHARDPQIHHLLVAYLDALGPEQIGRMGYDHAELRRALAAVPLRPGRVHHTWQQLLKADKTSGDALRLILGDGQWRHQPGRALRQLARLFTERAE
;
A
#
# COMPACT_ATOMS: atom_id res chain seq x y z
N MET A 1 13.06 -18.06 29.50
CA MET A 1 12.04 -18.68 28.64
C MET A 1 10.86 -17.72 28.57
N MET A 2 10.72 -16.91 27.51
CA MET A 2 9.46 -16.22 27.27
C MET A 2 8.44 -17.26 26.84
N SER A 3 7.24 -17.23 27.43
CA SER A 3 6.14 -18.18 27.23
C SER A 3 5.81 -18.38 25.74
N SER A 4 5.29 -19.55 25.42
CA SER A 4 4.73 -19.97 24.12
C SER A 4 3.46 -19.22 23.68
N ASP A 5 3.18 -18.03 24.22
CA ASP A 5 1.86 -17.35 24.12
C ASP A 5 1.75 -16.26 23.04
N PHE A 6 2.55 -16.33 21.96
CA PHE A 6 2.38 -15.37 20.87
C PHE A 6 1.09 -15.65 20.08
N THR A 7 0.04 -14.91 20.43
CA THR A 7 -1.28 -14.94 19.78
C THR A 7 -1.49 -13.71 18.89
N ASP A 8 -2.60 -13.67 18.14
CA ASP A 8 -2.95 -12.55 17.25
C ASP A 8 -3.26 -11.24 17.98
N ARG A 9 -3.49 -11.26 19.29
CA ARG A 9 -3.54 -10.05 20.13
C ARG A 9 -2.24 -9.25 20.13
N HIS A 10 -1.13 -9.90 19.78
CA HIS A 10 0.20 -9.29 19.69
C HIS A 10 0.50 -8.77 18.27
N LEU A 11 -0.48 -8.72 17.38
CA LEU A 11 -0.32 -8.24 16.02
C LEU A 11 -0.98 -6.87 15.82
N ILE A 12 -0.23 -5.97 15.20
CA ILE A 12 -0.73 -4.70 14.69
C ILE A 12 -0.46 -4.66 13.19
N PHE A 13 -1.49 -4.43 12.39
CA PHE A 13 -1.36 -4.21 10.95
C PHE A 13 -1.53 -2.72 10.64
N ILE A 14 -0.61 -2.11 9.88
CA ILE A 14 -0.82 -0.78 9.28
C ILE A 14 -1.11 -0.95 7.79
N VAL A 15 -2.30 -0.55 7.39
CA VAL A 15 -2.83 -0.70 6.02
C VAL A 15 -3.23 0.68 5.48
N SER A 16 -2.93 0.94 4.21
CA SER A 16 -3.15 2.25 3.59
C SER A 16 -3.03 2.19 2.08
N GLN A 17 -3.36 3.28 1.39
CA GLN A 17 -2.80 3.49 0.05
C GLN A 17 -1.27 3.62 0.19
N PRO A 18 -0.48 3.09 -0.76
CA PRO A 18 0.92 3.46 -0.80
C PRO A 18 1.06 4.99 -0.91
N ARG A 19 2.15 5.54 -0.35
CA ARG A 19 2.39 6.99 -0.27
C ARG A 19 1.43 7.78 0.66
N ALA A 20 0.60 7.11 1.45
CA ALA A 20 -0.23 7.74 2.48
C ALA A 20 0.52 8.13 3.78
N GLY A 21 1.82 7.84 3.88
CA GLY A 21 2.62 8.16 5.07
C GLY A 21 2.75 7.03 6.09
N SER A 22 2.45 5.78 5.71
CA SER A 22 2.49 4.63 6.61
C SER A 22 3.90 4.30 7.14
N THR A 23 4.98 4.66 6.42
CA THR A 23 6.35 4.57 6.94
C THR A 23 6.62 5.56 8.07
N LEU A 24 6.03 6.76 8.04
CA LEU A 24 6.11 7.70 9.16
C LEU A 24 5.41 7.11 10.39
N LEU A 25 4.17 6.64 10.22
CA LEU A 25 3.41 6.04 11.31
C LEU A 25 4.10 4.82 11.92
N GLN A 26 4.64 3.94 11.08
CA GLN A 26 5.46 2.81 11.51
C GLN A 26 6.67 3.26 12.33
N SER A 27 7.39 4.31 11.89
CA SER A 27 8.60 4.79 12.58
C SER A 27 8.29 5.42 13.95
N LEU A 28 7.11 6.03 14.08
CA LEU A 28 6.61 6.55 15.35
C LEU A 28 6.29 5.40 16.32
N LEU A 29 5.49 4.42 15.88
CA LEU A 29 5.08 3.27 16.70
C LEU A 29 6.21 2.29 17.00
N ALA A 30 7.23 2.21 16.14
CA ALA A 30 8.46 1.45 16.40
C ALA A 30 9.25 2.00 17.60
N GLY A 31 8.94 3.22 18.07
CA GLY A 31 9.51 3.77 19.29
C GLY A 31 8.82 3.31 20.58
N CYS A 32 7.65 2.67 20.50
CA CYS A 32 6.94 2.18 21.67
C CYS A 32 7.67 0.99 22.27
N GLU A 33 7.77 0.97 23.59
CA GLU A 33 8.33 -0.17 24.30
C GLU A 33 7.49 -1.43 24.02
N GLY A 34 8.16 -2.55 23.73
CA GLY A 34 7.49 -3.82 23.42
C GLY A 34 7.09 -4.00 21.96
N VAL A 35 7.30 -3.03 21.08
CA VAL A 35 6.94 -3.11 19.65
C VAL A 35 8.16 -3.44 18.78
N HIS A 36 8.07 -4.54 18.04
CA HIS A 36 8.99 -4.87 16.96
C HIS A 36 8.35 -4.66 15.59
N THR A 37 9.14 -4.22 14.62
CA THR A 37 8.70 -4.10 13.23
C THR A 37 9.88 -4.30 12.27
N THR A 38 9.59 -4.58 11.01
CA THR A 38 10.57 -4.75 9.92
C THR A 38 10.23 -3.85 8.73
N ALA A 39 11.06 -3.86 7.68
CA ALA A 39 10.58 -3.41 6.38
C ALA A 39 9.32 -4.18 5.97
N GLU A 40 8.58 -3.68 4.97
CA GLU A 40 7.30 -4.29 4.55
C GLU A 40 7.50 -5.79 4.24
N PRO A 41 6.91 -6.70 5.04
CA PRO A 41 7.18 -8.13 4.91
C PRO A 41 6.41 -8.76 3.76
N TRP A 42 5.23 -8.22 3.40
CA TRP A 42 4.34 -8.74 2.35
C TRP A 42 3.89 -10.20 2.58
N LEU A 43 4.17 -10.74 3.77
CA LEU A 43 4.02 -12.14 4.12
C LEU A 43 2.61 -12.67 3.88
N MET A 44 1.59 -11.94 4.32
CA MET A 44 0.20 -12.40 4.28
C MET A 44 -0.46 -12.34 2.91
N LEU A 45 0.12 -11.63 1.92
CA LEU A 45 -0.48 -11.58 0.58
C LEU A 45 -0.52 -12.96 -0.06
N HIS A 46 0.60 -13.69 -0.05
CA HIS A 46 0.71 -14.99 -0.71
C HIS A 46 -0.27 -16.05 -0.18
N PRO A 47 -0.28 -16.39 1.13
CA PRO A 47 -1.19 -17.40 1.64
C PRO A 47 -2.66 -16.98 1.51
N LEU A 48 -2.99 -15.71 1.68
CA LEU A 48 -4.40 -15.26 1.58
C LEU A 48 -4.88 -15.11 0.13
N TYR A 49 -3.97 -14.98 -0.83
CA TYR A 49 -4.30 -15.03 -2.27
C TYR A 49 -4.40 -16.44 -2.83
N ALA A 50 -3.89 -17.47 -2.14
CA ALA A 50 -3.81 -18.84 -2.68
C ALA A 50 -5.17 -19.45 -3.09
N ARG A 51 -6.27 -18.94 -2.50
CA ARG A 51 -7.64 -19.37 -2.80
C ARG A 51 -8.38 -18.45 -3.78
N ARG A 52 -7.71 -17.46 -4.38
CA ARG A 52 -8.31 -16.56 -5.37
C ARG A 52 -8.05 -17.07 -6.78
N GLU A 53 -9.09 -17.23 -7.58
CA GLU A 53 -8.93 -17.61 -8.99
C GLU A 53 -8.36 -16.47 -9.86
N THR A 54 -8.42 -15.22 -9.39
CA THR A 54 -7.97 -14.06 -10.18
C THR A 54 -7.16 -13.08 -9.32
N GLY A 55 -6.51 -12.13 -10.00
CA GLY A 55 -5.82 -11.01 -9.34
C GLY A 55 -4.37 -11.30 -8.92
N HIS A 56 -3.81 -12.45 -9.31
CA HIS A 56 -2.38 -12.74 -9.18
C HIS A 56 -1.90 -13.64 -10.32
N THR A 57 -0.58 -13.67 -10.52
CA THR A 57 0.09 -14.48 -11.56
C THR A 57 1.13 -15.36 -10.89
N ALA A 58 1.21 -16.62 -11.32
CA ALA A 58 2.25 -17.57 -10.94
C ALA A 58 2.82 -18.24 -12.19
N ASP A 59 3.95 -18.92 -12.05
CA ASP A 59 4.55 -19.72 -13.13
C ASP A 59 3.70 -20.97 -13.46
N TYR A 60 3.00 -21.49 -12.46
CA TYR A 60 1.95 -22.50 -12.61
C TYR A 60 0.58 -21.86 -12.88
N ASP A 61 -0.39 -22.68 -13.31
CA ASP A 61 -1.78 -22.25 -13.45
C ASP A 61 -2.41 -21.97 -12.07
N ALA A 62 -2.39 -20.69 -11.68
CA ALA A 62 -2.91 -20.23 -10.40
C ALA A 62 -4.42 -20.49 -10.22
N THR A 63 -5.19 -20.52 -11.32
CA THR A 63 -6.63 -20.79 -11.26
C THR A 63 -6.87 -22.26 -10.94
N LEU A 64 -6.17 -23.16 -11.65
CA LEU A 64 -6.26 -24.60 -11.38
C LEU A 64 -5.75 -24.95 -9.97
N ALA A 65 -4.66 -24.31 -9.52
CA ALA A 65 -4.14 -24.51 -8.18
C ALA A 65 -5.13 -24.08 -7.08
N ALA A 66 -5.80 -22.93 -7.26
CA ALA A 66 -6.82 -22.46 -6.32
C ALA A 66 -8.01 -23.44 -6.25
N ARG A 67 -8.48 -23.94 -7.40
CA ARG A 67 -9.56 -24.94 -7.47
C ARG A 67 -9.19 -26.26 -6.81
N ALA A 68 -7.99 -26.78 -7.11
CA ALA A 68 -7.51 -28.01 -6.49
C ALA A 68 -7.34 -27.87 -4.96
N LEU A 69 -6.92 -26.69 -4.49
CA LEU A 69 -6.89 -26.38 -3.06
C LEU A 69 -8.29 -26.37 -2.45
N ASP A 70 -9.26 -25.70 -3.09
CA ASP A 70 -10.65 -25.70 -2.61
C ASP A 70 -11.27 -27.11 -2.62
N ASP A 71 -10.98 -27.95 -3.63
CA ASP A 71 -11.40 -29.36 -3.69
C ASP A 71 -10.84 -30.17 -2.52
N PHE A 72 -9.55 -29.99 -2.21
CA PHE A 72 -8.90 -30.63 -1.06
C PHE A 72 -9.54 -30.18 0.25
N LEU A 73 -9.74 -28.87 0.42
CA LEU A 73 -10.39 -28.32 1.61
C LEU A 73 -11.83 -28.81 1.75
N GLY A 74 -12.54 -29.04 0.65
CA GLY A 74 -13.87 -29.65 0.62
C GLY A 74 -13.93 -31.08 1.18
N GLN A 75 -12.79 -31.78 1.27
CA GLN A 75 -12.69 -33.09 1.93
C GLN A 75 -12.53 -32.99 3.46
N LEU A 76 -12.22 -31.80 3.98
CA LEU A 76 -12.06 -31.56 5.42
C LEU A 76 -13.40 -31.16 6.03
N LYS A 77 -13.67 -31.57 7.27
CA LYS A 77 -14.92 -31.23 7.98
C LYS A 77 -15.06 -29.71 8.19
N GLU A 78 -13.94 -29.04 8.42
CA GLU A 78 -13.84 -27.61 8.68
C GLU A 78 -13.76 -26.77 7.39
N GLY A 79 -13.56 -27.42 6.24
CA GLY A 79 -13.48 -26.74 4.94
C GLY A 79 -12.41 -25.65 4.89
N ALA A 80 -12.81 -24.49 4.36
CA ALA A 80 -12.01 -23.27 4.30
C ALA A 80 -11.41 -22.83 5.65
N ALA A 81 -12.10 -23.08 6.77
CA ALA A 81 -11.64 -22.65 8.08
C ALA A 81 -10.36 -23.39 8.53
N ALA A 82 -10.13 -24.62 8.06
CA ALA A 82 -8.88 -25.34 8.31
C ALA A 82 -7.68 -24.60 7.67
N TYR A 83 -7.86 -24.08 6.46
CA TYR A 83 -6.82 -23.30 5.78
C TYR A 83 -6.51 -22.01 6.54
N ASP A 84 -7.55 -21.31 6.98
CA ASP A 84 -7.40 -20.08 7.75
C ASP A 84 -6.66 -20.29 9.07
N ALA A 85 -6.97 -21.38 9.77
CA ALA A 85 -6.26 -21.79 10.98
C ALA A 85 -4.79 -22.12 10.71
N ALA A 86 -4.49 -22.81 9.60
CA ALA A 86 -3.12 -23.13 9.20
C ALA A 86 -2.32 -21.87 8.83
N VAL A 87 -2.93 -20.93 8.10
CA VAL A 87 -2.33 -19.64 7.76
C VAL A 87 -2.07 -18.82 9.03
N ARG A 88 -3.02 -18.79 9.97
CA ARG A 88 -2.84 -18.15 11.29
C ARG A 88 -1.64 -18.76 12.03
N ALA A 89 -1.57 -20.08 12.12
CA ALA A 89 -0.48 -20.77 12.82
C ALA A 89 0.90 -20.46 12.21
N MET A 90 1.00 -20.45 10.88
CA MET A 90 2.22 -20.08 10.16
C MET A 90 2.64 -18.64 10.49
N ALA A 91 1.71 -17.69 10.42
CA ALA A 91 2.00 -16.28 10.67
C ALA A 91 2.40 -16.03 12.13
N LEU A 92 1.69 -16.60 13.10
CA LEU A 92 2.01 -16.45 14.52
C LEU A 92 3.39 -17.02 14.85
N GLU A 93 3.79 -18.12 14.21
CA GLU A 93 5.13 -18.66 14.40
C GLU A 93 6.20 -17.72 13.83
N LEU A 94 6.02 -17.20 12.61
CA LEU A 94 7.00 -16.31 11.98
C LEU A 94 7.12 -14.96 12.69
N TYR A 95 6.00 -14.29 12.98
CA TYR A 95 5.99 -13.02 13.73
C TYR A 95 6.45 -13.20 15.18
N GLY A 96 6.05 -14.30 15.82
CA GLY A 96 6.48 -14.64 17.18
C GLY A 96 7.97 -14.89 17.25
N ARG A 97 8.58 -15.57 16.27
CA ARG A 97 10.04 -15.73 16.18
C ARG A 97 10.76 -14.38 16.06
N ALA A 98 10.27 -13.49 15.20
CA ALA A 98 10.86 -12.16 15.05
C ALA A 98 10.81 -11.36 16.36
N CYS A 99 9.67 -11.38 17.06
CA CYS A 99 9.51 -10.75 18.36
C CYS A 99 10.44 -11.34 19.43
N ARG A 100 10.52 -12.67 19.54
CA ARG A 100 11.41 -13.35 20.48
C ARG A 100 12.88 -13.02 20.22
N GLN A 101 13.30 -12.95 18.96
CA GLN A 101 14.66 -12.57 18.59
C GLN A 101 14.97 -11.10 18.92
N ALA A 102 13.98 -10.21 18.77
CA ALA A 102 14.11 -8.79 19.11
C ALA A 102 13.88 -8.47 20.60
N GLY A 103 13.47 -9.46 21.41
CA GLY A 103 13.08 -9.27 22.81
C GLY A 103 11.85 -8.38 22.99
N GLN A 104 10.93 -8.38 22.02
CA GLN A 104 9.71 -7.57 22.02
C GLN A 104 8.47 -8.45 22.13
N ALA A 105 7.33 -7.87 22.49
CA ALA A 105 6.07 -8.60 22.71
C ALA A 105 5.11 -8.51 21.52
N ILE A 106 5.11 -7.38 20.81
CA ILE A 106 4.16 -7.04 19.74
C ILE A 106 4.89 -6.98 18.41
N PHE A 107 4.30 -7.59 17.36
CA PHE A 107 4.75 -7.41 16.00
C PHE A 107 3.85 -6.41 15.26
N LEU A 108 4.46 -5.38 14.70
CA LEU A 108 3.81 -4.42 13.82
C LEU A 108 4.19 -4.72 12.37
N ASP A 109 3.22 -5.15 11.58
CA ASP A 109 3.34 -5.35 10.14
C ASP A 109 2.74 -4.15 9.41
N LYS A 110 3.61 -3.35 8.81
CA LYS A 110 3.19 -2.29 7.89
C LYS A 110 3.36 -2.78 6.47
N THR A 111 2.23 -3.08 5.82
CA THR A 111 2.18 -3.37 4.38
C THR A 111 0.98 -2.63 3.78
N PRO A 112 1.17 -1.52 3.02
CA PRO A 112 0.06 -0.71 2.55
C PRO A 112 -0.97 -1.53 1.75
N ARG A 113 -0.47 -2.40 0.86
CA ARG A 113 -1.28 -3.21 -0.05
C ARG A 113 -2.06 -4.35 0.60
N TYR A 114 -2.00 -4.49 1.92
CA TYR A 114 -2.94 -5.34 2.65
C TYR A 114 -4.39 -4.88 2.51
N TYR A 115 -4.66 -3.68 1.94
CA TYR A 115 -6.00 -3.29 1.52
C TYR A 115 -6.66 -4.33 0.59
N LYS A 116 -5.86 -5.12 -0.12
CA LYS A 116 -6.32 -6.19 -1.00
C LYS A 116 -6.88 -7.42 -0.27
N ILE A 117 -6.57 -7.57 1.01
CA ILE A 117 -6.85 -8.77 1.84
C ILE A 117 -7.41 -8.40 3.23
N LEU A 118 -7.97 -7.20 3.41
CA LEU A 118 -8.52 -6.75 4.69
C LEU A 118 -9.61 -7.68 5.26
N PRO A 119 -10.57 -8.19 4.46
CA PRO A 119 -11.55 -9.15 4.95
C PRO A 119 -10.90 -10.44 5.46
N GLU A 120 -9.92 -10.97 4.73
CA GLU A 120 -9.19 -12.17 5.10
C GLU A 120 -8.32 -11.96 6.35
N LEU A 121 -7.62 -10.81 6.45
CA LEU A 121 -6.85 -10.48 7.65
C LEU A 121 -7.71 -10.45 8.90
N SER A 122 -8.90 -9.82 8.82
CA SER A 122 -9.83 -9.73 9.95
C SER A 122 -10.38 -11.10 10.34
N ARG A 123 -10.62 -11.96 9.35
CA ARG A 123 -11.12 -13.32 9.55
C ARG A 123 -10.06 -14.25 10.14
N VAL A 124 -8.80 -14.14 9.70
CA VAL A 124 -7.68 -14.97 10.17
C VAL A 124 -7.14 -14.49 11.53
N PHE A 125 -7.15 -13.18 11.78
CA PHE A 125 -6.63 -12.56 13.01
C PHE A 125 -7.70 -11.70 13.69
N PRO A 126 -8.78 -12.31 14.22
CA PRO A 126 -9.90 -11.58 14.78
C PRO A 126 -9.56 -10.73 16.01
N ALA A 127 -8.43 -11.00 16.69
CA ALA A 127 -7.98 -10.22 17.84
C ALA A 127 -6.80 -9.26 17.52
N ALA A 128 -6.36 -9.17 16.27
CA ALA A 128 -5.30 -8.24 15.86
C ALA A 128 -5.86 -6.84 15.65
N ARG A 129 -5.08 -5.82 15.98
CA ARG A 129 -5.42 -4.41 15.71
C ARG A 129 -5.08 -4.07 14.26
N ILE A 130 -6.00 -3.45 13.52
CA ILE A 130 -5.80 -3.01 12.14
C ILE A 130 -5.92 -1.49 12.09
N VAL A 131 -4.79 -0.81 11.88
CA VAL A 131 -4.72 0.63 11.70
C VAL A 131 -4.85 0.96 10.21
N ILE A 132 -5.92 1.66 9.85
CA ILE A 132 -6.18 2.18 8.51
C ILE A 132 -5.70 3.63 8.44
N LEU A 133 -4.64 3.88 7.68
CA LEU A 133 -4.15 5.23 7.45
C LEU A 133 -4.72 5.80 6.15
N LEU A 134 -5.49 6.88 6.29
CA LEU A 134 -6.08 7.66 5.21
C LEU A 134 -5.28 8.94 5.00
N ARG A 135 -5.25 9.43 3.77
CA ARG A 135 -4.59 10.69 3.39
C ARG A 135 -5.37 11.34 2.25
N ASN A 136 -5.27 12.67 2.13
CA ASN A 136 -5.88 13.43 1.05
C ASN A 136 -5.61 12.74 -0.31
N PRO A 137 -6.66 12.38 -1.08
CA PRO A 137 -6.50 11.62 -2.31
C PRO A 137 -5.65 12.37 -3.34
N ALA A 138 -5.73 13.70 -3.40
CA ALA A 138 -4.88 14.50 -4.28
C ALA A 138 -3.39 14.40 -3.90
N ALA A 139 -3.08 14.38 -2.60
CA ALA A 139 -1.73 14.21 -2.11
C ALA A 139 -1.15 12.81 -2.41
N VAL A 140 -1.96 11.76 -2.25
CA VAL A 140 -1.57 10.38 -2.60
C VAL A 140 -1.33 10.27 -4.11
N PHE A 141 -2.26 10.76 -4.92
CA PHE A 141 -2.17 10.74 -6.39
C PHE A 141 -0.89 11.43 -6.88
N SER A 142 -0.68 12.69 -6.47
CA SER A 142 0.51 13.45 -6.84
C SER A 142 1.80 12.78 -6.35
N SER A 143 1.80 12.13 -5.19
CA SER A 143 2.99 11.42 -4.71
C SER A 143 3.27 10.15 -5.50
N ILE A 144 2.26 9.36 -5.90
CA ILE A 144 2.45 8.17 -6.73
C ILE A 144 3.04 8.59 -8.08
N LEU A 145 2.45 9.60 -8.72
CA LEU A 145 2.92 10.06 -10.03
C LEU A 145 4.35 10.57 -9.96
N ARG A 146 4.68 11.42 -8.99
CA ARG A 146 6.04 11.98 -8.88
C ARG A 146 7.10 10.92 -8.55
N THR A 147 6.76 9.91 -7.75
CA THR A 147 7.77 8.94 -7.27
C THR A 147 7.93 7.74 -8.20
N TRP A 148 6.86 7.27 -8.86
CA TRP A 148 6.88 5.98 -9.56
C TRP A 148 6.51 6.04 -11.04
N VAL A 149 5.71 7.03 -11.45
CA VAL A 149 5.43 7.27 -12.87
C VAL A 149 6.54 8.15 -13.45
N ASP A 150 6.78 9.32 -12.87
CA ASP A 150 7.89 10.24 -13.22
C ASP A 150 8.08 10.42 -14.73
N GLY A 151 6.99 10.75 -15.43
CA GLY A 151 6.95 10.88 -16.89
C GLY A 151 6.95 9.56 -17.68
N ALA A 152 7.22 8.41 -17.06
CA ALA A 152 7.05 7.08 -17.66
C ALA A 152 5.58 6.63 -17.62
N TRP A 153 4.74 7.33 -18.39
CA TRP A 153 3.28 7.11 -18.47
C TRP A 153 2.81 5.66 -18.68
N PRO A 154 3.52 4.77 -19.38
CA PRO A 154 3.14 3.35 -19.47
C PRO A 154 3.03 2.66 -18.09
N ARG A 155 3.70 3.16 -17.05
CA ARG A 155 3.64 2.62 -15.68
C ARG A 155 2.39 3.05 -14.91
N PHE A 156 1.62 4.01 -15.42
CA PHE A 156 0.46 4.53 -14.71
C PHE A 156 -0.53 3.42 -14.32
N ASP A 157 -0.79 2.49 -15.24
CA ASP A 157 -1.73 1.38 -15.01
C ASP A 157 -1.31 0.45 -13.87
N THR A 158 -0.01 0.32 -13.61
CA THR A 158 0.53 -0.47 -12.47
C THR A 158 -0.02 0.02 -11.12
N PHE A 159 -0.41 1.28 -11.02
CA PHE A 159 -0.93 1.90 -9.79
C PHE A 159 -2.44 2.10 -9.81
N ARG A 160 -3.15 1.57 -10.82
CA ARG A 160 -4.61 1.72 -10.94
C ARG A 160 -5.33 1.27 -9.66
N ASP A 161 -5.01 0.08 -9.16
CA ASP A 161 -5.66 -0.45 -7.95
C ASP A 161 -5.34 0.39 -6.72
N ASP A 162 -4.11 0.90 -6.60
CA ASP A 162 -3.70 1.77 -5.49
C ASP A 162 -4.48 3.09 -5.50
N LEU A 163 -4.88 3.56 -6.68
CA LEU A 163 -5.61 4.82 -6.87
C LEU A 163 -7.13 4.64 -6.79
N LEU A 164 -7.69 3.64 -7.46
CA LEU A 164 -9.13 3.49 -7.69
C LEU A 164 -9.80 2.44 -6.81
N ALA A 165 -9.13 1.32 -6.51
CA ALA A 165 -9.71 0.26 -5.68
C ALA A 165 -9.45 0.48 -4.19
N ALA A 166 -8.22 0.90 -3.84
CA ALA A 166 -7.79 1.03 -2.45
C ALA A 166 -8.67 2.00 -1.62
N PRO A 167 -9.07 3.20 -2.09
CA PRO A 167 -9.96 4.08 -1.32
C PRO A 167 -11.25 3.39 -0.86
N GLY A 168 -11.93 2.70 -1.78
CA GLY A 168 -13.15 1.95 -1.49
C GLY A 168 -12.90 0.83 -0.48
N LEU A 169 -11.89 -0.02 -0.73
CA LEU A 169 -11.57 -1.14 0.16
C LEU A 169 -11.18 -0.69 1.58
N LEU A 170 -10.42 0.40 1.71
CA LEU A 170 -10.04 0.96 3.01
C LEU A 170 -11.26 1.53 3.75
N THR A 171 -12.07 2.34 3.08
CA THR A 171 -13.25 2.97 3.70
C THR A 171 -14.38 1.98 3.96
N ASP A 172 -14.53 0.92 3.15
CA ASP A 172 -15.44 -0.20 3.41
C ASP A 172 -15.03 -0.94 4.68
N HIS A 173 -13.73 -1.19 4.84
CA HIS A 173 -13.22 -1.84 6.03
C HIS A 173 -13.35 -0.95 7.28
N VAL A 174 -13.12 0.35 7.18
CA VAL A 174 -13.37 1.30 8.29
C VAL A 174 -14.85 1.30 8.67
N ALA A 175 -15.77 1.35 7.69
CA ALA A 175 -17.21 1.42 7.95
C ALA A 175 -17.78 0.11 8.55
N ARG A 176 -17.19 -1.04 8.23
CA ARG A 176 -17.61 -2.36 8.72
C ARG A 176 -16.78 -2.85 9.90
N GLY A 177 -15.69 -2.16 10.22
CA GLY A 177 -14.74 -2.54 11.25
C GLY A 177 -15.33 -2.36 12.65
N GLY A 178 -15.04 -3.33 13.53
CA GLY A 178 -15.35 -3.21 14.96
C GLY A 178 -14.21 -2.54 15.73
N ASP A 179 -14.13 -2.84 17.03
CA ASP A 179 -13.13 -2.26 17.94
C ASP A 179 -11.66 -2.51 17.55
N GLN A 180 -11.42 -3.51 16.70
CA GLN A 180 -10.10 -3.84 16.18
C GLN A 180 -9.62 -2.90 15.06
N THR A 181 -10.53 -2.17 14.41
CA THR A 181 -10.20 -1.29 13.29
C THR A 181 -10.05 0.16 13.77
N ILE A 182 -8.91 0.77 13.48
CA ILE A 182 -8.56 2.12 13.92
C ILE A 182 -8.24 2.98 12.68
N ALA A 183 -9.08 3.97 12.37
CA ALA A 183 -8.80 4.94 11.32
C ALA A 183 -7.91 6.07 11.85
N VAL A 184 -6.90 6.45 11.08
CA VAL A 184 -6.01 7.58 11.34
C VAL A 184 -5.88 8.41 10.06
N HIS A 185 -5.96 9.73 10.18
CA HIS A 185 -5.69 10.66 9.08
C HIS A 185 -4.24 11.14 9.15
N TYR A 186 -3.54 11.06 8.02
CA TYR A 186 -2.15 11.51 7.90
C TYR A 186 -2.00 13.00 8.26
N GLU A 187 -2.99 13.81 7.88
CA GLU A 187 -3.05 15.24 8.14
C GLU A 187 -3.03 15.53 9.64
N ALA A 188 -3.87 14.83 10.42
CA ALA A 188 -3.86 14.92 11.88
C ALA A 188 -2.52 14.46 12.47
N LEU A 189 -1.95 13.37 11.94
CA LEU A 189 -0.66 12.84 12.37
C LEU A 189 0.50 13.83 12.21
N VAL A 190 0.45 14.74 11.23
CA VAL A 190 1.52 15.73 11.01
C VAL A 190 1.21 17.14 11.52
N GLN A 191 -0.07 17.48 11.71
CA GLN A 191 -0.49 18.78 12.24
C GLN A 191 -0.61 18.78 13.77
N ALA A 192 -1.13 17.69 14.33
CA ALA A 192 -1.30 17.49 15.77
C ALA A 192 -0.70 16.12 16.20
N PRO A 193 0.62 15.93 16.03
CA PRO A 193 1.25 14.62 16.17
C PRO A 193 1.16 14.05 17.60
N GLU A 194 1.29 14.88 18.63
CA GLU A 194 1.18 14.42 20.03
C GLU A 194 -0.23 13.91 20.35
N GLU A 195 -1.25 14.70 20.05
CA GLU A 195 -2.66 14.33 20.30
C GLU A 195 -3.04 13.07 19.52
N THR A 196 -2.68 13.03 18.23
CA THR A 196 -2.97 11.90 17.36
C THR A 196 -2.29 10.62 17.85
N LEU A 197 -1.00 10.69 18.23
CA LEU A 197 -0.29 9.51 18.74
C LEU A 197 -0.77 9.07 20.11
N ARG A 198 -1.11 9.99 21.01
CA ARG A 198 -1.65 9.64 22.33
C ARG A 198 -2.96 8.86 22.17
N SER A 199 -3.88 9.39 21.38
CA SER A 199 -5.15 8.72 21.07
C SER A 199 -4.95 7.36 20.39
N LEU A 200 -4.01 7.27 19.45
CA LEU A 200 -3.69 6.00 18.79
C LEU A 200 -3.07 4.97 19.74
N CYS A 201 -2.12 5.37 20.58
CA CYS A 201 -1.50 4.53 21.59
C CYS A 201 -2.54 3.99 22.57
N ASP A 202 -3.44 4.84 23.06
CA ASP A 202 -4.52 4.43 23.97
C ASP A 202 -5.42 3.37 23.31
N ARG A 203 -5.79 3.53 22.03
CA ARG A 203 -6.60 2.56 21.29
C ARG A 203 -5.87 1.25 20.96
N LEU A 204 -4.54 1.28 20.91
CA LEU A 204 -3.67 0.13 20.67
C LEU A 204 -3.22 -0.55 21.97
N ASP A 205 -3.63 -0.04 23.14
CA ASP A 205 -3.15 -0.47 24.45
C ASP A 205 -1.60 -0.38 24.58
N LEU A 206 -1.01 0.66 23.98
CA LEU A 206 0.43 0.93 24.00
C LEU A 206 0.76 2.14 24.91
N PRO A 207 1.90 2.13 25.62
CA PRO A 207 2.33 3.29 26.39
C PRO A 207 2.77 4.43 25.46
N TYR A 208 2.15 5.61 25.61
CA TYR A 208 2.62 6.83 24.95
C TYR A 208 3.82 7.42 25.69
N HIS A 209 4.83 7.86 24.92
CA HIS A 209 5.95 8.66 25.44
C HIS A 209 6.25 9.84 24.49
N PRO A 210 6.50 11.07 24.98
CA PRO A 210 6.79 12.22 24.12
C PRO A 210 7.95 12.01 23.13
N ARG A 211 8.95 11.22 23.53
CA ARG A 211 10.08 10.83 22.68
C ARG A 211 9.67 10.08 21.40
N LEU A 212 8.46 9.52 21.32
CA LEU A 212 7.96 8.86 20.10
C LEU A 212 8.06 9.78 18.88
N LEU A 213 7.86 11.09 19.07
CA LEU A 213 7.95 12.11 18.02
C LEU A 213 9.35 12.27 17.42
N ALA A 214 10.39 12.04 18.21
CA ALA A 214 11.78 12.11 17.76
C ALA A 214 12.21 10.77 17.14
N TYR A 215 11.67 10.46 15.96
CA TYR A 215 11.95 9.19 15.27
C TYR A 215 13.25 9.22 14.46
N GLY A 216 13.79 10.40 14.13
CA GLY A 216 14.97 10.56 13.26
C GLY A 216 16.25 9.90 13.79
N ASP A 217 16.37 9.78 15.11
CA ASP A 217 17.54 9.18 15.77
C ASP A 217 17.46 7.64 15.85
N ARG A 218 16.34 7.03 15.39
CA ARG A 218 16.14 5.58 15.44
C ARG A 218 16.60 4.93 14.13
N PRO A 219 17.17 3.72 14.20
CA PRO A 219 17.44 2.96 12.99
C PRO A 219 16.14 2.66 12.25
N LEU A 220 16.18 2.76 10.93
CA LEU A 220 15.04 2.33 10.12
C LEU A 220 14.87 0.81 10.19
N PRO A 221 13.63 0.30 10.05
CA PRO A 221 13.40 -1.13 10.00
C PRO A 221 14.22 -1.80 8.89
N ALA A 222 14.84 -2.93 9.20
CA ALA A 222 15.71 -3.64 8.26
C ALA A 222 14.93 -4.22 7.07
N GLY A 223 15.45 -4.02 5.85
CA GLY A 223 14.94 -4.60 4.61
C GLY A 223 14.87 -3.59 3.44
N ARG A 224 14.29 -4.01 2.32
CA ARG A 224 14.30 -3.24 1.06
C ARG A 224 13.10 -2.32 0.87
N TYR A 225 11.95 -2.66 1.46
CA TYR A 225 10.68 -2.01 1.18
C TYR A 225 10.28 -0.99 2.25
N GLY A 226 9.70 0.12 1.81
CA GLY A 226 9.31 1.26 2.63
C GLY A 226 9.65 2.59 1.93
N ASP A 227 9.63 3.70 2.68
CA ASP A 227 10.10 5.00 2.21
C ASP A 227 11.39 5.42 2.92
N PRO A 228 12.55 4.79 2.61
CA PRO A 228 13.81 5.09 3.28
C PRO A 228 14.33 6.49 2.98
N THR A 229 13.92 7.10 1.88
CA THR A 229 14.36 8.43 1.46
C THR A 229 13.54 9.53 2.11
N GLY A 230 12.20 9.43 2.06
CA GLY A 230 11.30 10.45 2.62
C GLY A 230 11.40 10.54 4.14
N ILE A 231 11.54 9.41 4.83
CA ILE A 231 11.59 9.40 6.30
C ILE A 231 12.86 10.09 6.86
N ARG A 232 13.97 10.08 6.11
CA ARG A 232 15.25 10.69 6.54
C ARG A 232 15.30 12.21 6.35
N GLN A 233 14.30 12.81 5.71
CA GLN A 233 14.27 14.26 5.46
C GLN A 233 13.93 15.06 6.72
N HIS A 234 13.31 14.41 7.70
CA HIS A 234 12.84 15.05 8.93
C HIS A 234 13.06 14.14 10.12
N ASN A 235 13.34 14.73 11.29
CA ASN A 235 13.51 13.99 12.54
C ASN A 235 12.23 13.90 13.38
N GLN A 236 11.18 14.62 12.96
CA GLN A 236 9.87 14.73 13.60
C GLN A 236 8.76 14.88 12.53
N PRO A 237 7.49 14.57 12.84
CA PRO A 237 6.37 14.79 11.92
C PRO A 237 6.32 16.25 11.46
N THR A 238 6.06 16.47 10.17
CA THR A 238 6.00 17.80 9.59
C THR A 238 4.83 17.97 8.63
N ALA A 239 4.14 19.11 8.77
CA ALA A 239 3.05 19.52 7.90
C ALA A 239 3.52 20.18 6.58
N THR A 240 4.83 20.41 6.40
CA THR A 240 5.38 21.13 5.24
C THR A 240 5.01 20.49 3.89
N GLY A 241 4.76 19.18 3.87
CA GLY A 241 4.46 18.43 2.66
C GLY A 241 2.98 18.29 2.31
N LEU A 242 2.06 18.87 3.09
CA LEU A 242 0.61 18.65 2.91
C LEU A 242 0.09 19.18 1.58
N ASP A 243 0.53 20.38 1.17
CA ASP A 243 0.04 21.05 -0.04
C ASP A 243 0.94 20.86 -1.27
N ASN A 244 1.95 19.99 -1.20
CA ASN A 244 2.87 19.72 -2.32
C ASN A 244 2.16 19.24 -3.60
N TRP A 245 0.96 18.66 -3.46
CA TRP A 245 0.14 18.26 -4.60
C TRP A 245 -0.31 19.46 -5.46
N ARG A 246 -0.52 20.64 -4.85
CA ARG A 246 -0.89 21.86 -5.57
C ARG A 246 0.23 22.32 -6.49
N GLU A 247 1.47 22.26 -6.00
CA GLU A 247 2.65 22.60 -6.78
C GLU A 247 2.85 21.63 -7.94
N HIS A 248 2.67 20.32 -7.71
CA HIS A 248 2.72 19.32 -8.78
C HIS A 248 1.58 19.52 -9.81
N ALA A 249 0.39 19.90 -9.34
CA ALA A 249 -0.77 20.18 -10.19
C ALA A 249 -0.65 21.49 -11.00
N ARG A 250 0.45 22.25 -10.88
CA ARG A 250 0.74 23.36 -11.81
C ARG A 250 1.13 22.87 -13.19
N ASP A 251 1.58 21.62 -13.30
CA ASP A 251 1.80 20.97 -14.58
C ASP A 251 0.44 20.63 -15.24
N PRO A 252 0.19 21.07 -16.49
CA PRO A 252 -1.09 20.83 -17.17
C PRO A 252 -1.48 19.35 -17.31
N GLN A 253 -0.51 18.44 -17.51
CA GLN A 253 -0.75 17.00 -17.60
C GLN A 253 -1.19 16.43 -16.24
N ILE A 254 -0.54 16.85 -15.16
CA ILE A 254 -0.87 16.40 -13.80
C ILE A 254 -2.23 16.97 -13.37
N HIS A 255 -2.48 18.25 -13.65
CA HIS A 255 -3.77 18.88 -13.39
C HIS A 255 -4.91 18.13 -14.05
N HIS A 256 -4.78 17.86 -15.35
CA HIS A 256 -5.77 17.11 -16.13
C HIS A 256 -6.08 15.75 -15.52
N LEU A 257 -5.05 14.98 -15.16
CA LEU A 257 -5.26 13.64 -14.59
C LEU A 257 -5.82 13.71 -13.16
N LEU A 258 -5.43 14.70 -12.37
CA LEU A 258 -5.92 14.86 -11.01
C LEU A 258 -7.41 15.27 -11.00
N VAL A 259 -7.84 16.13 -11.94
CA VAL A 259 -9.25 16.44 -12.18
C VAL A 259 -10.03 15.14 -12.45
N ALA A 260 -9.54 14.33 -13.40
CA ALA A 260 -10.18 13.06 -13.76
C ALA A 260 -10.17 12.04 -12.61
N TYR A 261 -9.12 12.00 -11.81
CA TYR A 261 -9.01 11.13 -10.64
C TYR A 261 -10.05 11.49 -9.56
N LEU A 262 -10.18 12.77 -9.21
CA LEU A 262 -11.17 13.22 -8.24
C LEU A 262 -12.61 12.99 -8.74
N ASP A 263 -12.84 13.10 -10.05
CA ASP A 263 -14.13 12.78 -10.67
C ASP A 263 -14.40 11.26 -10.65
N ALA A 264 -13.38 10.43 -10.87
CA ALA A 264 -13.49 8.97 -10.82
C ALA A 264 -13.77 8.44 -9.41
N LEU A 265 -13.21 9.06 -8.36
CA LEU A 265 -13.58 8.73 -6.98
C LEU A 265 -14.99 9.21 -6.65
N GLY A 266 -15.33 10.42 -7.09
CA GLY A 266 -16.64 11.03 -6.82
C GLY A 266 -16.81 11.51 -5.38
N PRO A 267 -17.89 12.27 -5.10
CA PRO A 267 -18.10 12.93 -3.82
C PRO A 267 -18.34 11.96 -2.66
N GLU A 268 -19.07 10.86 -2.91
CA GLU A 268 -19.35 9.86 -1.89
C GLU A 268 -18.07 9.21 -1.36
N GLN A 269 -17.22 8.69 -2.25
CA GLN A 269 -15.98 8.02 -1.85
C GLN A 269 -15.02 8.96 -1.13
N ILE A 270 -14.87 10.20 -1.62
CA ILE A 270 -14.02 11.20 -0.97
C ILE A 270 -14.58 11.59 0.40
N GLY A 271 -15.90 11.74 0.53
CA GLY A 271 -16.58 11.98 1.81
C GLY A 271 -16.34 10.86 2.81
N ARG A 272 -16.43 9.59 2.36
CA ARG A 272 -16.12 8.41 3.18
C ARG A 272 -14.67 8.35 3.64
N MET A 273 -13.74 8.95 2.90
CA MET A 273 -12.34 9.10 3.32
C MET A 273 -12.14 10.22 4.35
N GLY A 274 -13.16 11.05 4.60
CA GLY A 274 -13.10 12.19 5.52
C GLY A 274 -12.65 13.51 4.87
N TYR A 275 -12.80 13.66 3.56
CA TYR A 275 -12.47 14.91 2.84
C TYR A 275 -13.69 15.48 2.11
N ASP A 276 -13.69 16.79 1.86
CA ASP A 276 -14.73 17.46 1.07
C ASP A 276 -14.33 17.49 -0.42
N HIS A 277 -15.12 16.83 -1.27
CA HIS A 277 -14.88 16.76 -2.71
C HIS A 277 -14.94 18.14 -3.38
N ALA A 278 -15.91 18.97 -3.00
CA ALA A 278 -16.09 20.29 -3.59
C ALA A 278 -14.94 21.24 -3.21
N GLU A 279 -14.41 21.13 -1.99
CA GLU A 279 -13.23 21.84 -1.53
C GLU A 279 -11.99 21.42 -2.31
N LEU A 280 -11.75 20.12 -2.48
CA LEU A 280 -10.62 19.62 -3.29
C LEU A 280 -10.71 20.11 -4.74
N ARG A 281 -11.91 20.10 -5.32
CA ARG A 281 -12.16 20.62 -6.68
C ARG A 281 -11.89 22.12 -6.77
N ARG A 282 -12.39 22.91 -5.82
CA ARG A 282 -12.12 24.36 -5.76
C ARG A 282 -10.63 24.64 -5.59
N ALA A 283 -9.97 23.92 -4.69
CA ALA A 283 -8.54 24.04 -4.43
C ALA A 283 -7.70 23.72 -5.67
N LEU A 284 -8.06 22.67 -6.43
CA LEU A 284 -7.41 22.32 -7.68
C LEU A 284 -7.68 23.33 -8.80
N ALA A 285 -8.91 23.83 -8.91
CA ALA A 285 -9.26 24.85 -9.91
C ALA A 285 -8.51 26.18 -9.68
N ALA A 286 -8.17 26.49 -8.43
CA ALA A 286 -7.41 27.68 -8.06
C ALA A 286 -5.88 27.55 -8.33
N VAL A 287 -5.38 26.38 -8.74
CA VAL A 287 -3.96 26.18 -9.01
C VAL A 287 -3.54 26.90 -10.30
N PRO A 288 -2.57 27.84 -10.26
CA PRO A 288 -2.09 28.52 -11.45
C PRO A 288 -1.22 27.61 -12.31
N LEU A 289 -1.72 27.27 -13.50
CA LEU A 289 -1.03 26.41 -14.47
C LEU A 289 0.23 27.07 -15.04
N ARG A 290 1.27 26.26 -15.22
CA ARG A 290 2.46 26.62 -16.00
C ARG A 290 2.18 26.44 -17.51
N PRO A 291 2.94 27.11 -18.39
CA PRO A 291 2.92 26.81 -19.82
C PRO A 291 3.22 25.32 -20.05
N GLY A 292 2.46 24.70 -20.95
CA GLY A 292 2.57 23.27 -21.24
C GLY A 292 1.32 22.75 -21.95
N ARG A 293 1.25 21.44 -22.15
CA ARG A 293 0.08 20.78 -22.77
C ARG A 293 -0.19 19.43 -22.12
N VAL A 294 -1.41 18.94 -22.29
CA VAL A 294 -1.78 17.57 -21.95
C VAL A 294 -1.32 16.66 -23.08
N HIS A 295 -0.60 15.60 -22.75
CA HIS A 295 -0.07 14.60 -23.69
C HIS A 295 -0.88 13.30 -23.65
N HIS A 296 -1.37 12.92 -22.47
CA HIS A 296 -2.13 11.70 -22.23
C HIS A 296 -3.41 12.02 -21.48
N THR A 297 -4.52 11.48 -21.97
CA THR A 297 -5.80 11.53 -21.28
C THR A 297 -5.91 10.42 -20.23
N TRP A 298 -6.77 10.64 -19.24
CA TRP A 298 -7.14 9.61 -18.27
C TRP A 298 -7.54 8.28 -18.93
N GLN A 299 -8.37 8.37 -19.99
CA GLN A 299 -8.83 7.19 -20.72
C GLN A 299 -7.70 6.47 -21.44
N GLN A 300 -6.72 7.19 -22.01
CA GLN A 300 -5.56 6.57 -22.66
C GLN A 300 -4.70 5.79 -21.66
N LEU A 301 -4.48 6.34 -20.47
CA LEU A 301 -3.69 5.68 -19.43
C LEU A 301 -4.43 4.51 -18.77
N LEU A 302 -5.77 4.53 -18.77
CA LEU A 302 -6.61 3.44 -18.27
C LEU A 302 -7.05 2.42 -19.33
N LYS A 303 -6.82 2.64 -20.62
CA LYS A 303 -7.17 1.69 -21.70
C LYS A 303 -5.94 0.99 -22.29
N ALA A 304 -4.77 1.12 -21.67
CA ALA A 304 -3.63 0.28 -22.02
C ALA A 304 -3.99 -1.18 -21.67
N ASP A 305 -4.65 -1.84 -22.60
CA ASP A 305 -5.15 -3.20 -22.48
C ASP A 305 -4.00 -4.16 -22.21
N LYS A 306 -4.31 -5.24 -21.49
CA LYS A 306 -3.40 -6.35 -21.15
C LYS A 306 -3.03 -7.21 -22.37
N THR A 307 -2.87 -6.63 -23.54
CA THR A 307 -2.27 -7.31 -24.68
C THR A 307 -0.78 -6.99 -24.66
N SER A 308 0.04 -8.02 -24.44
CA SER A 308 1.50 -7.95 -24.39
C SER A 308 2.17 -7.27 -25.60
N GLY A 309 1.42 -6.95 -26.66
CA GLY A 309 1.88 -6.22 -27.84
C GLY A 309 1.90 -4.69 -27.68
N ASP A 310 0.99 -4.08 -26.92
CA ASP A 310 0.87 -2.61 -26.84
C ASP A 310 1.79 -2.00 -25.77
N ALA A 311 2.10 -2.74 -24.70
CA ALA A 311 3.17 -2.39 -23.78
C ALA A 311 4.53 -2.29 -24.51
N LEU A 312 4.78 -3.17 -25.48
CA LEU A 312 5.98 -3.13 -26.33
C LEU A 312 5.97 -1.92 -27.27
N ARG A 313 4.82 -1.54 -27.85
CA ARG A 313 4.72 -0.33 -28.69
C ARG A 313 4.88 0.97 -27.90
N LEU A 314 4.37 1.03 -26.66
CA LEU A 314 4.56 2.19 -25.77
C LEU A 314 5.98 2.27 -25.19
N ILE A 315 6.65 1.14 -24.94
CA ILE A 315 8.07 1.11 -24.57
C ILE A 315 8.97 1.49 -25.77
N LEU A 316 8.51 1.25 -27.00
CA LEU A 316 9.28 1.46 -28.23
C LEU A 316 8.92 2.75 -29.00
N GLY A 317 8.09 3.63 -28.44
CA GLY A 317 7.59 4.85 -29.09
C GLY A 317 8.30 6.14 -28.67
N ASP A 318 9.57 6.29 -29.06
CA ASP A 318 10.13 7.47 -29.76
C ASP A 318 11.66 7.56 -29.61
N GLY A 319 12.34 7.10 -30.66
CA GLY A 319 13.55 7.74 -31.16
C GLY A 319 14.91 7.31 -30.58
N GLN A 320 15.35 6.05 -30.80
CA GLN A 320 16.76 5.70 -31.14
C GLN A 320 16.83 4.26 -31.69
N TRP A 321 16.46 4.04 -32.96
CA TRP A 321 16.58 2.71 -33.61
C TRP A 321 17.26 2.72 -34.98
N ARG A 322 18.09 3.74 -35.28
CA ARG A 322 18.75 3.82 -36.59
C ARG A 322 20.05 3.03 -36.76
N HIS A 323 20.58 2.34 -35.75
CA HIS A 323 21.80 1.54 -35.96
C HIS A 323 21.78 0.17 -35.23
N GLN A 324 21.71 -0.89 -36.05
CA GLN A 324 21.95 -2.32 -35.76
C GLN A 324 20.75 -3.20 -35.29
N PRO A 325 19.97 -3.74 -36.25
CA PRO A 325 18.86 -4.68 -35.98
C PRO A 325 19.29 -6.04 -35.39
N GLY A 326 20.55 -6.44 -35.58
CA GLY A 326 20.99 -7.82 -35.33
C GLY A 326 21.33 -8.18 -33.87
N ARG A 327 21.36 -7.22 -32.93
CA ARG A 327 21.71 -7.49 -31.52
C ARG A 327 20.49 -7.71 -30.64
N ALA A 328 19.39 -7.01 -30.90
CA ALA A 328 18.16 -7.15 -30.11
C ALA A 328 17.30 -8.35 -30.50
N LEU A 329 17.31 -8.77 -31.77
CA LEU A 329 16.71 -10.04 -32.18
C LEU A 329 17.38 -11.23 -31.47
N ARG A 330 18.68 -11.15 -31.15
CA ARG A 330 19.40 -12.16 -30.37
C ARG A 330 19.10 -12.14 -28.87
N GLN A 331 18.77 -10.98 -28.30
CA GLN A 331 18.32 -10.88 -26.90
C GLN A 331 16.86 -11.32 -26.72
N LEU A 332 15.98 -10.98 -27.68
CA LEU A 332 14.60 -11.47 -27.70
C LEU A 332 14.54 -12.98 -27.96
N ALA A 333 15.35 -13.51 -28.89
CA ALA A 333 15.42 -14.96 -29.10
C ALA A 333 15.83 -15.70 -27.82
N ARG A 334 16.83 -15.21 -27.07
CA ARG A 334 17.26 -15.78 -25.78
C ARG A 334 16.15 -15.81 -24.73
N LEU A 335 15.35 -14.74 -24.63
CA LEU A 335 14.21 -14.66 -23.72
C LEU A 335 13.07 -15.65 -24.04
N PHE A 336 12.97 -16.09 -25.30
CA PHE A 336 11.98 -17.09 -25.72
C PHE A 336 12.52 -18.53 -25.81
N THR A 337 13.85 -18.73 -25.88
CA THR A 337 14.45 -20.08 -25.87
C THR A 337 14.75 -20.60 -24.46
N GLU A 338 15.00 -19.74 -23.48
CA GLU A 338 15.22 -20.15 -22.08
C GLU A 338 13.92 -20.48 -21.30
N ARG A 339 12.76 -20.55 -21.98
CA ARG A 339 11.49 -21.03 -21.44
C ARG A 339 11.04 -22.38 -22.01
N ALA A 340 11.93 -23.10 -22.70
CA ALA A 340 11.64 -24.39 -23.31
C ALA A 340 12.63 -25.51 -22.94
N GLU A 341 13.35 -25.40 -21.81
CA GLU A 341 14.10 -26.52 -21.20
C GLU A 341 13.73 -26.71 -19.74
#